data_AF-A0A4S9AV98-F1
#
_entry.id   AF-A0A4S9AV98-F1
#
_cell.length_a   1.000
_cell.length_b   1.000
_cell.length_c   1.000
_cell.angle_alpha   90.00
_cell.angle_beta   90.00
_cell.angle_gamma   90.00
#
_symmetry.space_group_name_H-M   'P 1'
#
loop_
_entity.id
_entity.type
_entity.pdbx_description
1 polymer ?
#
loop_
_entity_poly.entity_id
_entity_poly.type
_entity_poly.pdbx_seq_one_letter_code
_entity_poly.pdbx_strand_id
1 'polypeptide(L)'
;MPHSAVHKWYKQTLGVTGKVTLKFANNLAVPRDLTKSSDLAAASRYQDFILGIMANPLFLGKQCPSEVLATPILNLTALTADQISYSYVCQPLGYVWNTFKPSGILMAELEAS
;
A
#
# COMPACT_ATOMS: atom_id res chain seq x y z
N MET A 1 -9.78 2.87 -7.29
CA MET A 1 -10.03 2.26 -5.97
C MET A 1 -11.01 3.10 -5.17
N PRO A 2 -11.91 2.50 -4.36
CA PRO A 2 -12.93 3.24 -3.59
C PRO A 2 -12.36 4.27 -2.61
N HIS A 3 -11.26 3.96 -1.92
CA HIS A 3 -10.58 4.90 -1.02
C HIS A 3 -10.19 6.22 -1.74
N SER A 4 -9.57 6.12 -2.91
CA SER A 4 -9.16 7.30 -3.68
C SER A 4 -10.34 8.12 -4.19
N ALA A 5 -11.48 7.47 -4.48
CA ALA A 5 -12.71 8.18 -4.85
C ALA A 5 -13.28 8.98 -3.67
N VAL A 6 -13.34 8.37 -2.48
CA VAL A 6 -13.77 9.07 -1.24
C VAL A 6 -12.82 10.22 -0.92
N HIS A 7 -11.50 10.00 -1.00
CA HIS A 7 -10.52 11.06 -0.76
C HIS A 7 -10.71 12.24 -1.70
N LYS A 8 -10.88 11.98 -3.01
CA LYS A 8 -11.08 13.04 -4.01
C LYS A 8 -12.40 13.77 -3.79
N TRP A 9 -13.50 13.06 -3.56
CA TRP A 9 -14.79 13.67 -3.22
C TRP A 9 -14.69 14.55 -1.96
N TYR A 10 -14.03 14.06 -0.92
CA TYR A 10 -13.85 14.80 0.33
C TYR A 10 -13.08 16.12 0.11
N LYS A 11 -11.99 16.11 -0.66
CA LYS A 11 -11.20 17.32 -0.94
C LYS A 11 -11.85 18.23 -2.00
N GLN A 12 -12.43 17.67 -3.06
CA GLN A 12 -12.92 18.43 -4.22
C GLN A 12 -14.37 18.89 -4.08
N THR A 13 -15.23 18.08 -3.46
CA THR A 13 -16.66 18.38 -3.33
C THR A 13 -16.96 19.12 -2.04
N LEU A 14 -16.40 18.70 -0.91
CA LEU A 14 -16.62 19.39 0.36
C LEU A 14 -15.67 20.58 0.55
N GLY A 15 -14.57 20.66 -0.21
CA GLY A 15 -13.62 21.76 -0.15
C GLY A 15 -12.93 21.92 1.21
N VAL A 16 -12.99 20.88 2.06
CA VAL A 16 -12.50 20.95 3.44
C VAL A 16 -10.99 20.72 3.51
N THR A 17 -10.35 21.43 4.42
CA THR A 17 -8.93 21.26 4.78
C THR A 17 -8.70 20.11 5.76
N GLY A 18 -9.78 19.45 6.19
CA GLY A 18 -9.74 18.26 7.03
C GLY A 18 -8.96 17.11 6.38
N LYS A 19 -8.66 16.11 7.20
CA LYS A 19 -7.80 14.97 6.84
C LYS A 19 -8.65 13.70 6.74
N VAL A 20 -8.42 12.93 5.69
CA VAL A 20 -9.03 11.61 5.49
C VAL A 20 -7.92 10.59 5.27
N THR A 21 -8.01 9.44 5.95
CA THR A 21 -6.94 8.44 5.95
C THR A 21 -7.51 7.02 5.97
N LEU A 22 -6.61 6.05 5.80
CA LEU A 22 -6.92 4.62 5.79
C LEU A 22 -5.95 3.91 6.71
N LYS A 23 -6.48 3.04 7.58
CA LYS A 23 -5.68 2.19 8.47
C LYS A 23 -5.49 0.81 7.87
N PHE A 24 -4.26 0.33 7.93
CA PHE A 24 -3.93 -1.04 7.60
C PHE A 24 -3.73 -1.86 8.87
N ALA A 25 -4.34 -3.04 8.92
CA ALA A 25 -3.93 -4.05 9.89
C ALA A 25 -2.61 -4.65 9.41
N ASN A 26 -1.54 -4.46 10.18
CA ASN A 26 -0.26 -5.07 9.87
C ASN A 26 0.13 -6.09 10.94
N ASN A 27 0.03 -7.37 10.58
CA ASN A 27 0.66 -8.44 11.34
C ASN A 27 2.06 -8.62 10.76
N LEU A 28 3.08 -8.11 11.43
CA LEU A 28 4.46 -8.21 10.95
C LEU A 28 4.85 -9.66 10.67
N ALA A 29 5.26 -9.96 9.43
CA ALA A 29 6.02 -11.17 9.15
C ALA A 29 7.50 -11.02 9.55
N VAL A 30 7.95 -11.93 10.41
CA VAL A 30 9.36 -12.13 10.73
C VAL A 30 9.83 -13.45 10.12
N PRO A 31 11.00 -13.52 9.46
CA PRO A 31 11.58 -14.77 8.98
C PRO A 31 11.76 -15.76 10.12
N ARG A 32 11.53 -17.05 9.84
CA ARG A 32 11.76 -18.11 10.83
C ARG A 32 13.25 -18.30 11.12
N ASP A 33 14.08 -18.25 10.09
CA ASP A 33 15.53 -18.26 10.18
C ASP A 33 16.10 -17.07 9.38
N LEU A 34 16.89 -16.22 10.05
CA LEU A 34 17.47 -15.02 9.46
C LEU A 34 18.63 -15.33 8.48
N THR A 35 19.20 -16.52 8.55
CA THR A 35 20.30 -16.97 7.68
C THR A 35 19.78 -17.64 6.41
N LYS A 36 18.50 -18.02 6.39
CA LYS A 36 17.89 -18.79 5.31
C LYS A 36 17.15 -17.86 4.34
N SER A 37 17.65 -17.79 3.11
CA SER A 37 17.11 -16.92 2.06
C SER A 37 15.63 -17.16 1.73
N SER A 38 15.14 -18.41 1.82
CA SER A 38 13.73 -18.72 1.58
C SER A 38 12.81 -18.09 2.63
N ASP A 39 13.26 -18.00 3.87
CA ASP A 39 12.45 -17.52 4.99
C ASP A 39 12.40 -15.99 4.95
N LEU A 40 13.50 -15.35 4.53
CA LEU A 40 13.54 -13.92 4.19
C LEU A 40 12.58 -13.58 3.03
N ALA A 41 12.61 -14.37 1.96
CA ALA A 41 11.74 -14.17 0.80
C ALA A 41 10.25 -14.35 1.18
N ALA A 42 9.93 -15.35 2.00
CA ALA A 42 8.57 -15.60 2.47
C ALA A 42 8.03 -14.45 3.34
N ALA A 43 8.84 -13.91 4.26
CA ALA A 43 8.45 -12.77 5.09
C ALA A 43 8.21 -11.51 4.23
N SER A 44 9.08 -11.24 3.27
CA SER A 44 8.93 -10.12 2.33
C SER A 44 7.66 -10.25 1.48
N ARG A 45 7.44 -11.45 0.91
CA ARG A 45 6.26 -11.77 0.11
C ARG A 45 4.98 -11.55 0.91
N TYR A 46 4.92 -12.04 2.15
CA TYR A 46 3.75 -11.84 3.01
C TYR A 46 3.42 -10.34 3.21
N GLN A 47 4.41 -9.47 3.41
CA GLN A 47 4.16 -8.02 3.50
C GLN A 47 3.65 -7.41 2.19
N ASP A 48 4.12 -7.91 1.04
CA ASP A 48 3.61 -7.47 -0.26
C ASP A 48 2.11 -7.81 -0.42
N PHE A 49 1.65 -8.95 0.11
CA PHE A 49 0.22 -9.31 0.12
C PHE A 49 -0.61 -8.49 1.10
N ILE A 50 -0.17 -8.36 2.35
CA ILE A 50 -0.99 -7.74 3.40
C ILE A 50 -1.05 -6.22 3.24
N LEU A 51 0.02 -5.58 2.78
CA LEU A 51 0.11 -4.13 2.67
C LEU A 51 0.39 -3.65 1.25
N GLY A 52 1.37 -4.27 0.58
CA GLY A 52 1.89 -3.80 -0.70
C GLY A 52 0.84 -3.67 -1.80
N ILE A 53 -0.15 -4.58 -1.82
CA ILE A 53 -1.26 -4.57 -2.80
C ILE A 53 -2.02 -3.24 -2.85
N MET A 54 -2.18 -2.55 -1.72
CA MET A 54 -2.87 -1.24 -1.65
C MET A 54 -1.90 -0.08 -1.45
N ALA A 55 -0.84 -0.28 -0.66
CA ALA A 55 0.12 0.77 -0.34
C ALA A 55 0.90 1.26 -1.56
N ASN A 56 1.29 0.37 -2.49
CA ASN A 56 2.05 0.77 -3.68
C ASN A 56 1.25 1.75 -4.57
N PRO A 57 -0.02 1.47 -4.95
CA PRO A 57 -0.79 2.43 -5.72
C PRO A 57 -1.17 3.71 -4.94
N LEU A 58 -1.45 3.61 -3.63
CA LEU A 58 -1.89 4.76 -2.83
C LEU A 58 -0.76 5.73 -2.48
N PHE A 59 0.42 5.21 -2.14
CA PHE A 59 1.52 5.98 -1.54
C PHE A 59 2.66 6.25 -2.52
N LEU A 60 2.85 5.38 -3.51
CA LEU A 60 3.93 5.51 -4.49
C LEU A 60 3.44 5.85 -5.89
N GLY A 61 2.13 5.72 -6.15
CA GLY A 61 1.61 5.77 -7.52
C GLY A 61 2.23 4.69 -8.40
N LYS A 62 2.46 3.50 -7.84
CA LYS A 62 3.03 2.34 -8.54
C LYS A 62 2.03 1.20 -8.61
N GLN A 63 2.29 0.25 -9.49
CA GLN A 63 1.50 -0.98 -9.60
C GLN A 63 1.56 -1.80 -8.29
N CYS A 64 0.54 -2.64 -8.09
CA CYS A 64 0.58 -3.72 -7.10
C CYS A 64 1.87 -4.56 -7.24
N PRO A 65 2.40 -5.13 -6.14
CA PRO A 65 3.62 -5.94 -6.21
C PRO A 65 3.51 -7.10 -7.22
N SER A 66 4.60 -7.38 -7.93
CA SER A 66 4.64 -8.43 -8.95
C SER A 66 4.29 -9.81 -8.38
N GLU A 67 4.75 -10.13 -7.17
CA GLU A 67 4.44 -11.38 -6.46
C GLU A 67 2.93 -11.60 -6.27
N VAL A 68 2.20 -10.50 -6.06
CA VAL A 68 0.76 -10.51 -5.84
C VAL A 68 0.03 -10.73 -7.17
N LEU A 69 0.44 -10.02 -8.22
CA LEU A 69 -0.12 -10.17 -9.57
C LEU A 69 0.19 -11.54 -10.18
N ALA A 70 1.36 -12.10 -9.89
CA ALA A 70 1.78 -13.40 -10.40
C ALA A 70 1.10 -14.59 -9.69
N THR A 71 0.36 -14.35 -8.60
CA THR A 71 -0.26 -15.41 -7.81
C THR A 71 -1.60 -15.86 -8.43
N PRO A 72 -1.67 -17.06 -9.04
CA PRO A 72 -2.79 -17.42 -9.93
C PRO A 72 -4.14 -17.52 -9.22
N ILE A 73 -4.15 -17.93 -7.95
CA ILE A 73 -5.40 -18.14 -7.19
C ILE A 73 -6.16 -16.83 -6.91
N LEU A 74 -5.51 -15.67 -7.04
CA LEU A 74 -6.14 -14.38 -6.75
C LEU A 74 -6.83 -13.76 -7.97
N ASN A 75 -6.54 -14.25 -9.18
CA ASN A 75 -7.12 -13.76 -10.44
C ASN A 75 -7.13 -12.21 -10.54
N LEU A 76 -6.01 -11.57 -10.18
CA LEU A 76 -5.90 -10.12 -10.13
C LEU A 76 -5.54 -9.55 -11.50
N THR A 77 -6.26 -8.51 -11.90
CA THR A 77 -5.92 -7.72 -13.09
C THR A 77 -5.02 -6.57 -12.69
N ALA A 78 -3.93 -6.37 -13.44
CA ALA A 78 -3.05 -5.21 -13.27
C ALA A 78 -3.81 -3.89 -13.50
N LEU A 79 -3.53 -2.89 -12.67
CA LEU A 79 -4.10 -1.55 -12.82
C LEU A 79 -3.59 -0.86 -14.09
N THR A 80 -4.45 -0.12 -14.78
CA THR A 80 -4.05 0.75 -15.89
C THR A 80 -3.30 1.99 -15.39
N ALA A 81 -2.59 2.68 -16.29
CA ALA A 81 -1.89 3.93 -15.93
C ALA A 81 -2.84 4.98 -15.32
N ASP A 82 -4.04 5.13 -15.88
CA ASP A 82 -5.07 6.04 -15.35
C ASP A 82 -5.55 5.62 -13.97
N GLN A 83 -5.71 4.32 -13.72
CA GLN A 83 -6.11 3.81 -12.42
C GLN A 83 -5.02 4.01 -11.36
N ILE A 84 -3.74 3.85 -11.73
CA ILE A 84 -2.60 4.11 -10.86
C ILE A 84 -2.55 5.60 -10.50
N SER A 85 -2.58 6.47 -11.52
CA SER A 85 -2.60 7.93 -11.33
C SER A 85 -3.80 8.38 -10.51
N TYR A 86 -4.98 7.84 -10.79
CA TYR A 86 -6.19 8.15 -10.03
C TYR A 86 -6.07 7.75 -8.56
N SER A 87 -5.37 6.64 -8.29
CA SER A 87 -5.26 6.08 -6.97
C SER A 87 -4.23 6.76 -6.08
N TYR A 88 -3.27 7.46 -6.67
CA TYR A 88 -2.16 8.10 -5.99
C TYR A 88 -2.60 9.38 -5.25
N VAL A 89 -3.16 9.20 -4.05
CA VAL A 89 -3.77 10.28 -3.24
C VAL A 89 -3.05 10.56 -1.92
N CYS A 90 -2.12 9.70 -1.50
CA CYS A 90 -1.43 9.80 -0.21
C CYS A 90 0.09 9.95 -0.41
N GLN A 91 0.50 10.88 -1.28
CA GLN A 91 1.91 11.08 -1.68
C GLN A 91 2.89 11.29 -0.52
N PRO A 92 2.55 12.04 0.56
CA PRO A 92 3.46 12.22 1.69
C PRO A 92 3.89 10.90 2.36
N LEU A 93 3.06 9.85 2.27
CA LEU A 93 3.37 8.52 2.80
C LEU A 93 4.38 7.75 1.94
N GLY A 94 4.67 8.20 0.72
CA GLY A 94 5.60 7.51 -0.17
C GLY A 94 7.03 7.45 0.39
N TYR A 95 7.48 8.50 1.10
CA TYR A 95 8.79 8.48 1.77
C TYR A 95 8.83 7.44 2.90
N VAL A 96 7.82 7.43 3.78
CA VAL A 96 7.73 6.48 4.89
C VAL A 96 7.67 5.05 4.36
N TRP A 97 6.88 4.82 3.31
CA TRP A 97 6.74 3.51 2.69
C TRP A 97 8.04 3.02 2.04
N ASN A 98 8.77 3.88 1.32
CA ASN A 98 10.06 3.54 0.72
C ASN A 98 11.16 3.32 1.77
N THR A 99 11.20 4.15 2.82
CA THR A 99 12.26 4.10 3.84
C THR A 99 12.10 2.90 4.76
N PHE A 100 10.88 2.64 5.22
CA PHE A 100 10.66 1.65 6.27
C PHE A 100 10.15 0.32 5.74
N LYS A 101 9.43 0.30 4.60
CA LYS A 101 8.66 -0.86 4.07
C LYS A 101 8.25 -1.80 5.21
N PRO A 102 7.50 -1.28 6.19
CA PRO A 102 7.71 -1.55 7.60
C PRO A 102 7.68 -3.04 7.93
N SER A 103 8.83 -3.52 8.38
CA SER A 103 8.98 -4.77 9.13
C SER A 103 8.53 -4.57 10.59
N GLY A 104 7.40 -3.88 10.83
CA GLY A 104 6.76 -3.59 12.13
C GLY A 104 5.31 -3.11 11.95
N ILE A 105 4.46 -3.09 13.00
CA ILE A 105 3.07 -2.59 12.90
C ILE A 105 3.08 -1.19 12.27
N LEU A 106 2.49 -1.04 11.09
CA LEU A 106 2.28 0.26 10.45
C LEU A 106 0.88 0.73 10.79
N MET A 107 0.74 1.54 11.82
CA MET A 107 -0.38 2.47 11.88
C MET A 107 0.01 3.69 11.06
N ALA A 108 -0.36 3.69 9.78
CA ALA A 108 -0.30 4.90 8.97
C ALA A 108 -1.57 5.70 9.25
N GLU A 109 -1.53 6.55 10.28
CA GLU A 109 -2.38 7.73 10.34
C GLU A 109 -1.49 8.91 9.96
N LEU A 110 -1.60 9.41 8.72
CA LEU A 110 -0.91 10.66 8.38
C LEU A 110 -1.60 11.45 7.27
N GLU A 111 -2.34 12.45 7.75
CA GLU A 111 -2.32 13.86 7.35
C GLU A 111 -1.82 14.20 5.93
N ALA A 112 -2.75 14.23 4.97
CA ALA A 112 -2.57 15.02 3.75
C ALA A 112 -3.09 16.44 4.01
N SER A 113 -2.17 17.38 4.29
CA SER A 113 -2.43 18.82 4.27
C SER A 113 -2.95 19.25 2.90
#